data_AF-A0A7M7P8G5-F1
#
_entry.id   AF-A0A7M7P8G5-F1
#
_cell.length_a   1.000
_cell.length_b   1.000
_cell.length_c   1.000
_cell.angle_alpha   90.00
_cell.angle_beta   90.00
_cell.angle_gamma   90.00
#
_symmetry.space_group_name_H-M   'P 1'
#
loop_
_entity.id
_entity.type
_entity.pdbx_description
1 polymer ?
#
loop_
_entity_poly.entity_id
_entity_poly.type
_entity_poly.pdbx_seq_one_letter_code
_entity_poly.pdbx_strand_id
1 'polypeptide(L)'
;MPQYLLSFTFQVIPDAIDAKQSPIPQPFTREARKAQGQLHKFRKNLPVSQPAKGLLSPENDNPCTPLLSSINPWYCQVTWILFNINTSLAPIISVVYWSLVHDFTSGDKTNIFSLAGISNIQVHALNIVVVFIDLMVSAYPVKIVHCIFTMGLGLIYVVFSLIYWAAGGLNPMNGTRALYPILNWEKIPGLSCLFLLGVIVIMVLVQCGIYGLYRLRFFMVQRLSSTLESKQK
;
A
#
# COMPACT_ATOMS: atom_id res chain seq x y z
N MET A 1 -26.98 -34.58 -3.85
CA MET A 1 -26.47 -34.95 -2.50
C MET A 1 -24.97 -34.76 -2.48
N PRO A 2 -24.34 -34.20 -1.42
CA PRO A 2 -24.79 -33.22 -0.40
C PRO A 2 -24.12 -31.84 -0.64
N GLN A 3 -24.78 -30.67 -0.52
CA GLN A 3 -25.16 -29.92 0.69
C GLN A 3 -24.06 -29.78 1.76
N TYR A 4 -23.29 -28.69 1.72
CA TYR A 4 -22.61 -28.11 2.88
C TYR A 4 -22.90 -26.61 2.95
N LEU A 5 -23.94 -26.30 3.74
CA LEU A 5 -24.23 -24.99 4.31
C LEU A 5 -23.16 -24.70 5.37
N LEU A 6 -22.45 -23.57 5.26
CA LEU A 6 -21.80 -22.95 6.41
C LEU A 6 -22.70 -21.84 6.91
N SER A 7 -23.53 -22.19 7.90
CA SER A 7 -24.26 -21.27 8.75
C SER A 7 -23.26 -20.55 9.67
N PHE A 8 -23.01 -19.26 9.44
CA PHE A 8 -22.43 -18.39 10.45
C PHE A 8 -23.53 -17.98 11.42
N THR A 9 -23.66 -18.71 12.52
CA THR A 9 -24.45 -18.28 13.68
C THR A 9 -23.69 -17.16 14.39
N PHE A 10 -24.27 -15.96 14.40
CA PHE A 10 -23.86 -14.88 15.29
C PHE A 10 -24.06 -15.34 16.73
N GLN A 11 -22.97 -15.62 17.44
CA GLN A 11 -23.00 -15.84 18.87
C GLN A 11 -23.13 -14.47 19.56
N VAL A 12 -24.36 -14.13 19.92
CA VAL A 12 -24.69 -12.98 20.75
C VAL A 12 -24.06 -13.20 22.13
N ILE A 13 -23.12 -12.34 22.50
CA ILE A 13 -22.56 -12.27 23.86
C ILE A 13 -23.63 -11.64 24.76
N PRO A 14 -24.06 -12.29 25.86
CA PRO A 14 -25.01 -11.69 26.79
C PRO A 14 -24.31 -10.67 27.71
N ASP A 15 -25.01 -9.56 27.93
CA ASP A 15 -25.03 -8.72 29.13
C ASP A 15 -23.74 -8.02 29.58
N ALA A 16 -23.55 -6.81 29.04
CA ALA A 16 -22.84 -5.72 29.71
C ALA A 16 -23.85 -4.66 30.20
N ILE A 17 -24.90 -5.09 30.90
CA ILE A 17 -25.78 -4.21 31.69
C ILE A 17 -25.28 -4.25 33.13
N ASP A 18 -24.12 -3.64 33.41
CA ASP A 18 -23.77 -3.22 34.78
C ASP A 18 -22.57 -2.26 34.90
N ALA A 19 -22.29 -1.48 33.85
CA ALA A 19 -21.34 -0.37 33.97
C ALA A 19 -22.04 0.86 34.58
N LYS A 20 -22.19 0.86 35.90
CA LYS A 20 -22.52 2.05 36.68
C LYS A 20 -21.63 3.23 36.25
N GLN A 21 -22.27 4.31 35.83
CA GLN A 21 -21.84 5.71 35.88
C GLN A 21 -20.35 5.93 36.24
N SER A 22 -19.45 5.91 35.26
CA SER A 22 -18.09 6.44 35.47
C SER A 22 -18.17 7.95 35.66
N PRO A 23 -17.53 8.54 36.70
CA PRO A 23 -17.60 9.98 36.95
C PRO A 23 -17.06 10.79 35.77
N ILE A 24 -17.77 11.87 35.44
CA ILE A 24 -17.35 12.91 34.49
C ILE A 24 -15.93 13.38 34.85
N PRO A 25 -14.97 13.46 33.91
CA PRO A 25 -13.62 13.95 34.19
C PRO A 25 -13.67 15.35 34.80
N GLN A 26 -13.21 15.48 36.04
CA GLN A 26 -13.09 16.76 36.74
C GLN A 26 -12.14 17.70 35.98
N PRO A 27 -12.38 19.02 35.98
CA PRO A 27 -11.55 19.97 35.26
C PRO A 27 -10.11 19.95 35.77
N PHE A 28 -9.18 20.10 34.81
CA PHE A 28 -7.73 20.07 34.95
C PHE A 28 -7.24 20.65 36.29
N THR A 29 -6.89 19.75 37.21
CA THR A 29 -6.48 20.11 38.57
C THR A 29 -5.20 20.95 38.54
N ARG A 30 -5.00 21.76 39.58
CA ARG A 30 -3.84 22.65 39.75
C ARG A 30 -2.51 21.88 39.68
N GLU A 31 -2.54 20.61 40.06
CA GLU A 31 -1.46 19.62 39.96
C GLU A 31 -1.05 19.36 38.50
N ALA A 32 -2.01 19.10 37.61
CA ALA A 32 -1.74 18.85 36.19
C ALA A 32 -1.15 20.09 35.48
N ARG A 33 -1.56 21.29 35.91
CA ARG A 33 -0.99 22.57 35.45
C ARG A 33 0.44 22.78 35.90
N LYS A 34 0.78 22.36 37.13
CA LYS A 34 2.18 22.34 37.61
C LYS A 34 3.02 21.31 36.84
N ALA A 35 2.48 20.12 36.59
CA ALA A 35 3.17 19.06 35.85
C ALA A 35 3.51 19.50 34.41
N GLN A 36 2.58 20.14 33.70
CA GLN A 36 2.84 20.73 32.38
C GLN A 36 3.91 21.84 32.42
N GLY A 37 3.88 22.69 33.45
CA GLY A 37 4.89 23.74 33.63
C GLY A 37 6.30 23.16 33.84
N GLN A 38 6.42 22.08 34.62
CA GLN A 38 7.68 21.38 34.83
C GLN A 38 8.18 20.68 33.56
N LEU A 39 7.28 20.02 32.81
CA LEU A 39 7.60 19.40 31.51
C LEU A 39 8.08 20.40 30.47
N HIS A 40 7.46 21.58 30.41
CA HIS A 40 7.89 22.64 29.50
C HIS A 40 9.26 23.20 29.88
N LYS A 41 9.53 23.35 31.18
CA LYS A 41 10.83 23.79 31.70
C LYS A 41 11.92 22.75 31.42
N PHE A 42 11.59 21.47 31.56
CA PHE A 42 12.49 20.36 31.24
C PHE A 42 12.80 20.31 29.73
N ARG A 43 11.78 20.45 28.88
CA ARG A 43 11.92 20.47 27.41
C ARG A 43 12.80 21.63 26.91
N LYS A 44 12.71 22.81 27.53
CA LYS A 44 13.55 23.97 27.20
C LYS A 44 15.01 23.80 27.61
N ASN A 45 15.28 22.96 28.60
CA ASN A 45 16.62 22.70 29.11
C ASN A 45 17.24 21.40 28.55
N LEU A 46 16.53 20.70 27.66
CA LEU A 46 17.10 19.59 26.91
C LEU A 46 18.13 20.17 25.92
N PRO A 47 19.40 19.71 25.94
CA PRO A 47 20.37 20.14 24.96
C PRO A 47 19.87 19.79 23.57
N VAL A 48 19.85 20.78 22.68
CA VAL A 48 19.49 20.62 21.26
C VAL A 48 20.39 19.52 20.70
N SER A 49 19.78 18.41 20.30
CA SER A 49 20.49 17.24 19.78
C SER A 49 21.39 17.65 18.60
N GLN A 50 22.70 17.64 18.83
CA GLN A 50 23.67 17.61 17.74
C GLN A 50 23.48 16.31 16.94
N PRO A 51 23.72 16.32 15.62
CA PRO A 51 23.59 15.13 14.79
C PRO A 51 24.57 14.07 15.29
N ALA A 52 24.06 12.87 15.53
CA ALA A 52 24.78 11.73 16.07
C ALA A 52 26.01 11.36 15.23
N LYS A 53 27.16 11.94 15.56
CA LYS A 53 28.48 11.57 15.00
C LYS A 53 29.53 11.21 16.05
N GLY A 54 29.16 11.15 17.34
CA GLY A 54 30.13 10.96 18.43
C GLY A 54 29.83 9.84 19.44
N LEU A 55 28.81 9.00 19.24
CA LEU A 55 28.40 8.00 20.24
C LEU A 55 29.09 6.63 20.11
N LEU A 56 30.23 6.55 19.43
CA LEU A 56 31.13 5.40 19.57
C LEU A 56 32.18 5.73 20.63
N SER A 57 31.74 5.82 21.89
CA SER A 57 32.61 5.53 23.03
C SER A 57 32.12 4.21 23.60
N PRO A 58 33.01 3.22 23.82
CA PRO A 58 32.61 2.04 24.55
C PRO A 58 32.37 2.46 26.02
N GLU A 59 31.66 1.61 26.76
CA GLU A 59 31.49 1.72 28.22
C GLU A 59 30.25 2.48 28.71
N ASN A 60 29.10 1.88 28.44
CA ASN A 60 28.01 1.84 29.41
C ASN A 60 27.22 0.53 29.26
N ASP A 61 27.55 -0.43 30.12
CA ASP A 61 26.94 -1.75 30.25
C ASP A 61 25.49 -1.68 30.75
N ASN A 62 24.60 -1.15 29.91
CA ASN A 62 23.17 -1.33 30.06
C ASN A 62 22.76 -2.51 29.14
N PRO A 63 22.35 -3.67 29.68
CA PRO A 63 22.09 -4.87 28.88
C PRO A 63 20.98 -4.71 27.81
N CYS A 64 20.13 -3.68 27.95
CA CYS A 64 18.90 -3.53 27.17
C CYS A 64 18.92 -2.37 26.15
N THR A 65 19.96 -1.55 26.10
CA THR A 65 19.99 -0.35 25.23
C THR A 65 20.43 -0.59 23.77
N PRO A 66 21.13 -1.67 23.38
CA PRO A 66 21.43 -1.95 21.97
C PRO A 66 20.26 -2.57 21.18
N LEU A 67 19.24 -3.12 21.85
CA LEU A 67 18.20 -3.93 21.19
C LEU A 67 17.07 -3.12 20.55
N LEU A 68 16.81 -1.90 21.04
CA LEU A 68 15.66 -1.10 20.60
C LEU A 68 15.97 -0.14 19.44
N SER A 69 17.25 0.10 19.13
CA SER A 69 17.65 1.19 18.23
C SER A 69 17.93 0.80 16.79
N SER A 70 17.94 -0.48 16.40
CA SER A 70 18.49 -0.84 15.07
C SER A 70 17.80 -1.98 14.30
N ILE A 71 16.65 -2.49 14.73
CA ILE A 71 15.94 -3.51 13.94
C ILE A 71 14.61 -2.93 13.47
N ASN A 72 14.57 -2.48 12.20
CA ASN A 72 13.29 -2.35 11.50
C ASN A 72 12.71 -3.77 11.40
N PRO A 73 11.60 -4.08 12.09
CA PRO A 73 11.07 -5.43 12.12
C PRO A 73 10.82 -5.94 10.70
N TRP A 74 11.10 -7.21 10.44
CA TRP A 74 10.99 -7.80 9.09
C TRP A 74 9.61 -7.57 8.47
N TYR A 75 8.54 -7.58 9.28
CA TYR A 75 7.18 -7.32 8.82
C TYR A 75 6.99 -5.90 8.29
N CYS A 76 7.67 -4.89 8.86
CA CYS A 76 7.63 -3.51 8.34
C CYS A 76 8.31 -3.41 6.97
N GLN A 77 9.36 -4.21 6.73
CA GLN A 77 10.03 -4.24 5.44
C GLN A 77 9.15 -4.91 4.39
N VAL A 78 8.50 -6.03 4.76
CA VAL A 78 7.55 -6.74 3.89
C VAL A 78 6.35 -5.84 3.56
N THR A 79 5.73 -5.19 4.54
CA THR A 79 4.60 -4.27 4.28
C THR A 79 5.01 -3.09 3.41
N TRP A 80 6.23 -2.57 3.57
CA TRP A 80 6.74 -1.51 2.70
C TRP A 80 6.96 -1.99 1.26
N ILE A 81 7.52 -3.18 1.05
CA ILE A 81 7.68 -3.75 -0.29
C ILE A 81 6.30 -3.97 -0.94
N LEU A 82 5.37 -4.60 -0.20
CA LEU A 82 4.00 -4.82 -0.66
C LEU A 82 3.28 -3.52 -0.98
N PHE A 83 3.47 -2.48 -0.16
CA PHE A 83 2.97 -1.14 -0.42
C PHE A 83 3.49 -0.60 -1.76
N ASN A 84 4.81 -0.62 -2.00
CA ASN A 84 5.37 -0.13 -3.27
C ASN A 84 4.84 -0.93 -4.47
N ILE A 85 4.76 -2.26 -4.36
CA ILE A 85 4.20 -3.11 -5.40
C ILE A 85 2.74 -2.73 -5.68
N ASN A 86 1.91 -2.63 -4.63
CA ASN A 86 0.48 -2.37 -4.76
C ASN A 86 0.19 -0.97 -5.32
N THR A 87 0.89 0.07 -4.82
CA THR A 87 0.71 1.45 -5.27
C THR A 87 1.10 1.61 -6.74
N SER A 88 2.10 0.89 -7.24
CA SER A 88 2.42 0.88 -8.68
C SER A 88 1.45 0.01 -9.48
N LEU A 89 1.15 -1.21 -9.03
CA LEU A 89 0.35 -2.17 -9.80
C LEU A 89 -1.07 -1.70 -10.06
N ALA A 90 -1.74 -1.12 -9.06
CA ALA A 90 -3.13 -0.71 -9.20
C ALA A 90 -3.36 0.18 -10.44
N PRO A 91 -2.69 1.33 -10.62
CA PRO A 91 -2.86 2.15 -11.83
C PRO A 91 -2.40 1.45 -13.11
N ILE A 92 -1.34 0.62 -13.09
CA ILE A 92 -0.90 -0.14 -14.27
C ILE A 92 -2.00 -1.08 -14.75
N ILE A 93 -2.53 -1.90 -13.84
CA ILE A 93 -3.57 -2.89 -14.12
C ILE A 93 -4.83 -2.20 -14.63
N SER A 94 -5.19 -1.05 -14.06
CA SER A 94 -6.32 -0.26 -14.52
C SER A 94 -6.13 0.28 -15.93
N VAL A 95 -4.98 0.89 -16.22
CA VAL A 95 -4.69 1.43 -17.55
C VAL A 95 -4.72 0.30 -18.58
N VAL A 96 -4.02 -0.80 -18.34
CA VAL A 96 -3.98 -1.96 -19.26
C VAL A 96 -5.37 -2.56 -19.44
N TYR A 97 -6.15 -2.70 -18.36
CA TYR A 97 -7.48 -3.28 -18.44
C TYR A 97 -8.40 -2.45 -19.33
N TRP A 98 -8.57 -1.16 -19.00
CA TRP A 98 -9.51 -0.30 -19.72
C TRP A 98 -9.06 0.04 -21.15
N SER A 99 -7.76 0.02 -21.44
CA SER A 99 -7.26 0.31 -22.78
C SER A 99 -7.18 -0.91 -23.69
N LEU A 100 -6.91 -2.12 -23.15
CA LEU A 100 -6.52 -3.28 -23.95
C LEU A 100 -7.23 -4.58 -23.62
N VAL A 101 -7.90 -4.73 -22.47
CA VAL A 101 -8.43 -6.04 -22.02
C VAL A 101 -9.95 -6.05 -21.82
N HIS A 102 -10.54 -4.90 -21.48
CA HIS A 102 -11.95 -4.75 -21.20
C HIS A 102 -12.81 -5.33 -22.33
N ASP A 103 -12.56 -4.92 -23.57
CA ASP A 103 -13.38 -5.32 -24.72
C ASP A 103 -13.32 -6.83 -25.02
N PHE A 104 -12.20 -7.48 -24.68
CA PHE A 104 -12.05 -8.94 -24.85
C PHE A 104 -12.69 -9.75 -23.72
N THR A 105 -12.89 -9.14 -22.56
CA THR A 105 -13.39 -9.82 -21.35
C THR A 105 -14.89 -9.60 -21.14
N SER A 106 -15.43 -8.55 -21.76
CA SER A 106 -16.77 -8.04 -21.51
C SER A 106 -17.88 -8.60 -22.41
N GLY A 107 -17.66 -9.69 -23.16
CA GLY A 107 -18.71 -10.34 -23.97
C GLY A 107 -19.98 -10.57 -23.14
N ASP A 108 -21.09 -9.91 -23.54
CA ASP A 108 -22.40 -9.81 -22.85
C ASP A 108 -22.41 -9.44 -21.35
N LYS A 109 -21.26 -9.08 -20.77
CA LYS A 109 -21.07 -8.74 -19.34
C LYS A 109 -21.02 -7.23 -19.09
N THR A 110 -21.62 -6.43 -19.98
CA THR A 110 -21.67 -4.97 -19.90
C THR A 110 -22.65 -4.45 -18.85
N ASN A 111 -23.43 -5.34 -18.23
CA ASN A 111 -24.27 -4.96 -17.10
C ASN A 111 -23.37 -4.67 -15.88
N ILE A 112 -23.19 -3.38 -15.59
CA ILE A 112 -22.40 -2.89 -14.44
C ILE A 112 -22.94 -3.38 -13.10
N PHE A 113 -24.24 -3.73 -13.02
CA PHE A 113 -24.88 -4.26 -11.82
C PHE A 113 -24.78 -5.79 -11.70
N SER A 114 -24.21 -6.48 -12.69
CA SER A 114 -23.85 -7.89 -12.52
C SER A 114 -22.69 -8.05 -11.56
N LEU A 115 -22.60 -9.20 -10.86
CA LEU A 115 -21.47 -9.50 -9.98
C LEU A 115 -20.10 -9.36 -10.69
N ALA A 116 -20.03 -9.74 -11.97
CA ALA A 116 -18.84 -9.59 -12.79
C ALA A 116 -18.51 -8.12 -13.09
N GLY A 117 -19.52 -7.31 -13.42
CA GLY A 117 -19.35 -5.87 -13.65
C GLY A 117 -18.87 -5.13 -12.41
N ILE A 118 -19.48 -5.40 -11.26
CA ILE A 118 -19.07 -4.82 -9.97
C ILE A 118 -17.62 -5.22 -9.64
N SER A 119 -17.27 -6.50 -9.83
CA SER A 119 -15.90 -6.97 -9.60
C SER A 119 -14.88 -6.27 -10.49
N ASN A 120 -15.20 -6.03 -11.78
CA ASN A 120 -14.31 -5.33 -12.69
C ASN A 120 -14.09 -3.86 -12.26
N ILE A 121 -15.16 -3.16 -11.89
CA ILE A 121 -15.08 -1.79 -11.36
C ILE A 121 -14.27 -1.76 -10.05
N GLN A 122 -14.48 -2.72 -9.16
CA GLN A 122 -13.74 -2.80 -7.91
C GLN A 122 -12.24 -2.97 -8.15
N VAL A 123 -11.85 -3.98 -8.92
CA VAL A 123 -10.45 -4.36 -9.14
C VAL A 123 -9.71 -3.31 -9.98
N HIS A 124 -10.39 -2.63 -10.91
CA HIS A 124 -9.75 -1.72 -11.86
C HIS A 124 -10.02 -0.23 -11.62
N ALA A 125 -11.13 0.20 -11.02
CA ALA A 125 -11.40 1.61 -10.78
C ALA A 125 -11.23 1.98 -9.29
N LEU A 126 -11.95 1.29 -8.40
CA LEU A 126 -11.89 1.59 -6.96
C LEU A 126 -10.51 1.31 -6.37
N ASN A 127 -9.79 0.32 -6.89
CA ASN A 127 -8.43 0.00 -6.44
C ASN A 127 -7.49 1.21 -6.54
N ILE A 128 -7.56 2.02 -7.62
CA ILE A 128 -6.74 3.23 -7.76
C ILE A 128 -7.04 4.22 -6.62
N VAL A 129 -8.31 4.41 -6.29
CA VAL A 129 -8.74 5.34 -5.24
C VAL A 129 -8.19 4.91 -3.88
N VAL A 130 -8.27 3.62 -3.57
CA VAL A 130 -7.75 3.08 -2.30
C VAL A 130 -6.24 3.26 -2.21
N VAL A 131 -5.48 2.91 -3.26
CA VAL A 131 -4.01 3.08 -3.22
C VAL A 131 -3.59 4.54 -3.20
N PHE A 132 -4.37 5.44 -3.79
CA PHE A 132 -4.11 6.87 -3.74
C PHE A 132 -4.27 7.40 -2.31
N ILE A 133 -5.35 7.02 -1.62
CA ILE A 133 -5.57 7.36 -0.22
C ILE A 133 -4.45 6.78 0.64
N ASP A 134 -4.09 5.52 0.43
CA ASP A 134 -3.01 4.86 1.16
C ASP A 134 -1.66 5.60 0.95
N LEU A 135 -1.33 6.00 -0.28
CA LEU A 135 -0.15 6.80 -0.57
C LEU A 135 -0.15 8.16 0.16
N MET A 136 -1.31 8.81 0.27
CA MET A 136 -1.43 10.10 0.95
C MET A 136 -1.32 9.94 2.48
N VAL A 137 -1.86 8.87 3.05
CA VAL A 137 -1.90 8.67 4.51
C VAL A 137 -0.61 8.00 5.03
N SER A 138 -0.05 7.03 4.32
CA SER A 138 1.03 6.17 4.81
C SER A 138 2.39 6.85 4.82
N ALA A 139 3.07 6.92 5.96
CA ALA A 139 4.36 7.59 6.12
C ALA A 139 5.55 6.90 5.42
N TYR A 140 5.29 5.92 4.55
CA TYR A 140 6.33 5.22 3.80
C TYR A 140 7.08 6.14 2.84
N PRO A 141 8.42 6.06 2.78
CA PRO A 141 9.20 6.77 1.78
C PRO A 141 9.03 6.10 0.42
N VAL A 142 8.83 6.92 -0.63
CA VAL A 142 8.79 6.48 -2.02
C VAL A 142 9.91 7.12 -2.82
N LYS A 143 10.59 6.32 -3.63
CA LYS A 143 11.67 6.74 -4.54
C LYS A 143 11.40 6.17 -5.93
N ILE A 144 11.94 6.81 -6.97
CA ILE A 144 11.83 6.33 -8.35
C ILE A 144 12.40 4.91 -8.48
N VAL A 145 13.50 4.60 -7.79
CA VAL A 145 14.14 3.27 -7.82
C VAL A 145 13.26 2.13 -7.29
N HIS A 146 12.17 2.41 -6.56
CA HIS A 146 11.28 1.35 -6.07
C HIS A 146 10.45 0.69 -7.18
N CYS A 147 10.50 1.19 -8.43
CA CYS A 147 9.90 0.48 -9.56
C CYS A 147 10.45 -0.95 -9.72
N ILE A 148 11.66 -1.24 -9.23
CA ILE A 148 12.27 -2.57 -9.29
C ILE A 148 11.40 -3.65 -8.64
N PHE A 149 10.64 -3.32 -7.59
CA PHE A 149 9.79 -4.30 -6.91
C PHE A 149 8.65 -4.76 -7.82
N THR A 150 7.99 -3.80 -8.47
CA THR A 150 6.91 -4.05 -9.42
C THR A 150 7.42 -4.71 -10.71
N MET A 151 8.61 -4.31 -11.19
CA MET A 151 9.26 -4.95 -12.34
C MET A 151 9.64 -6.41 -12.04
N GLY A 152 10.14 -6.69 -10.84
CA GLY A 152 10.46 -8.06 -10.41
C GLY A 152 9.21 -8.96 -10.42
N LEU A 153 8.08 -8.45 -9.92
CA LEU A 153 6.81 -9.18 -9.97
C LEU A 153 6.31 -9.37 -11.42
N GLY A 154 6.45 -8.35 -12.27
CA GLY A 154 6.16 -8.47 -13.70
C GLY A 154 7.02 -9.52 -14.40
N LEU A 155 8.31 -9.59 -14.08
CA LEU A 155 9.23 -10.61 -14.61
C LEU A 155 8.82 -12.02 -14.18
N ILE A 156 8.49 -12.21 -12.90
CA ILE A 156 7.99 -13.49 -12.38
C ILE A 156 6.75 -13.92 -13.18
N TYR A 157 5.82 -13.00 -13.43
CA TYR A 157 4.62 -13.28 -14.20
C TYR A 157 4.93 -13.65 -15.66
N VAL A 158 5.87 -12.96 -16.32
CA VAL A 158 6.29 -13.30 -17.70
C VAL A 158 6.89 -14.70 -17.76
N VAL A 159 7.81 -15.02 -16.84
CA VAL A 159 8.44 -16.35 -16.74
C VAL A 159 7.38 -17.42 -16.51
N PHE A 160 6.47 -17.19 -15.56
CA PHE A 160 5.33 -18.08 -15.33
C PHE A 160 4.50 -18.28 -16.61
N SER A 161 4.17 -17.21 -17.33
CA SER A 161 3.34 -17.29 -18.53
C SER A 161 3.99 -18.11 -19.66
N LEU A 162 5.32 -18.00 -19.80
CA LEU A 162 6.10 -18.77 -20.78
C LEU A 162 6.15 -20.25 -20.40
N ILE A 163 6.40 -20.56 -19.12
CA ILE A 163 6.39 -21.94 -18.61
C ILE A 163 4.99 -22.55 -18.78
N TYR A 164 3.95 -21.81 -18.41
CA TYR A 164 2.57 -22.28 -18.53
C TYR A 164 2.20 -22.60 -19.99
N TRP A 165 2.57 -21.74 -20.93
CA TRP A 165 2.38 -21.99 -22.36
C TRP A 165 3.20 -23.19 -22.85
N ALA A 166 4.49 -23.27 -22.49
CA ALA A 166 5.38 -24.36 -22.92
C ALA A 166 4.94 -25.73 -22.36
N ALA A 167 4.32 -25.75 -21.18
CA ALA A 167 3.71 -26.94 -20.59
C ALA A 167 2.36 -27.33 -21.22
N GLY A 168 1.87 -26.57 -22.21
CA GLY A 168 0.60 -26.83 -22.90
C GLY A 168 -0.63 -26.31 -22.16
N GLY A 169 -0.48 -25.37 -21.23
CA GLY A 169 -1.58 -24.77 -20.47
C GLY A 169 -2.64 -24.13 -21.37
N LEU A 170 -3.91 -24.27 -20.97
CA LEU A 170 -5.06 -23.77 -21.70
C LEU A 170 -5.86 -22.79 -20.84
N ASN A 171 -6.26 -21.68 -21.44
CA ASN A 171 -7.11 -20.70 -20.81
C ASN A 171 -8.47 -21.35 -20.45
N PRO A 172 -8.90 -21.34 -19.17
CA PRO A 172 -10.14 -21.98 -18.75
C PRO A 172 -11.41 -21.40 -19.40
N MET A 173 -11.37 -20.15 -19.87
CA MET A 173 -12.54 -19.48 -20.42
C MET A 173 -12.82 -19.83 -21.88
N ASN A 174 -11.78 -20.08 -22.67
CA ASN A 174 -11.92 -20.27 -24.12
C ASN A 174 -11.13 -21.47 -24.68
N GLY A 175 -10.42 -22.22 -23.82
CA GLY A 175 -9.64 -23.39 -24.21
C GLY A 175 -8.41 -23.08 -25.09
N THR A 176 -8.05 -21.81 -25.28
CA THR A 176 -6.91 -21.44 -26.13
C THR A 176 -5.60 -21.51 -25.35
N ARG A 177 -4.48 -21.73 -26.05
CA ARG A 177 -3.13 -21.66 -25.47
C ARG A 177 -2.69 -20.25 -25.08
N ALA A 178 -3.49 -19.23 -25.38
CA ALA A 178 -3.20 -17.84 -25.04
C ALA A 178 -3.87 -17.47 -23.72
N LEU A 179 -3.07 -16.99 -22.76
CA LEU A 179 -3.60 -16.50 -21.48
C LEU A 179 -4.50 -15.27 -21.70
N TYR A 180 -4.05 -14.37 -22.57
CA TYR A 180 -4.81 -13.22 -23.04
C TYR A 180 -4.64 -13.10 -24.56
N PRO A 181 -5.61 -12.55 -25.31
CA PRO A 181 -5.45 -12.33 -26.74
C PRO A 181 -4.19 -11.53 -27.10
N ILE A 182 -3.82 -10.56 -26.25
CA ILE A 182 -2.64 -9.71 -26.41
C ILE A 182 -1.32 -10.39 -25.99
N LEU A 183 -1.40 -11.47 -25.21
CA LEU A 183 -0.25 -12.24 -24.73
C LEU A 183 -0.34 -13.67 -25.27
N ASN A 184 -0.06 -13.79 -26.58
CA ASN A 184 -0.17 -15.01 -27.35
C ASN A 184 1.21 -15.44 -27.90
N TRP A 185 1.90 -16.25 -27.11
CA TRP A 185 3.22 -16.80 -27.44
C TRP A 185 3.22 -17.73 -28.66
N GLU A 186 2.08 -18.37 -28.95
CA GLU A 186 1.95 -19.34 -30.04
C GLU A 186 1.83 -18.64 -31.41
N LYS A 187 0.89 -17.69 -31.53
CA LYS A 187 0.51 -17.13 -32.83
C LYS A 187 1.16 -15.79 -33.14
N ILE A 188 1.36 -14.95 -32.12
CA ILE A 188 1.79 -13.56 -32.32
C ILE A 188 2.85 -13.16 -31.27
N PRO A 189 4.02 -13.84 -31.25
CA PRO A 189 5.04 -13.59 -30.24
C PRO A 189 5.60 -12.16 -30.31
N GLY A 190 5.73 -11.59 -31.50
CA GLY A 190 6.21 -10.21 -31.68
C GLY A 190 5.30 -9.16 -31.02
N LEU A 191 3.97 -9.31 -31.17
CA LEU A 191 3.01 -8.41 -30.52
C LEU A 191 3.02 -8.59 -28.99
N SER A 192 3.21 -9.83 -28.53
CA SER A 192 3.36 -10.13 -27.10
C SER A 192 4.59 -9.44 -26.51
N CYS A 193 5.74 -9.48 -27.20
CA CYS A 193 6.94 -8.75 -26.80
C CYS A 193 6.73 -7.23 -26.79
N LEU A 194 6.06 -6.68 -27.81
CA LEU A 194 5.75 -5.25 -27.88
C LEU A 194 4.84 -4.81 -26.73
N PHE A 195 3.83 -5.63 -26.40
CA PHE A 195 2.96 -5.39 -25.24
C PHE A 195 3.76 -5.34 -23.94
N LEU A 196 4.66 -6.31 -23.70
CA LEU A 196 5.51 -6.32 -22.51
C LEU A 196 6.42 -5.08 -22.43
N LEU A 197 6.99 -4.64 -23.55
CA LEU A 197 7.78 -3.42 -23.62
C LEU A 197 6.92 -2.19 -23.27
N GLY A 198 5.70 -2.11 -23.81
CA GLY A 198 4.75 -1.06 -23.49
C GLY A 198 4.38 -1.03 -22.01
N VAL A 199 4.15 -2.18 -21.39
CA VAL A 199 3.90 -2.29 -19.95
C VAL A 199 5.09 -1.77 -19.15
N ILE A 200 6.34 -2.10 -19.50
CA ILE A 200 7.54 -1.58 -18.83
C ILE A 200 7.59 -0.05 -18.88
N VAL A 201 7.29 0.56 -20.04
CA VAL A 201 7.23 2.02 -20.18
C VAL A 201 6.16 2.60 -19.26
N ILE A 202 4.95 2.02 -19.25
CA ILE A 202 3.87 2.43 -18.34
C ILE A 202 4.30 2.31 -16.88
N MET A 203 5.01 1.24 -16.49
CA MET A 203 5.52 1.07 -15.12
C MET A 203 6.42 2.24 -14.69
N VAL A 204 7.34 2.65 -15.57
CA VAL A 204 8.26 3.76 -15.29
C VAL A 204 7.50 5.08 -15.17
N LEU A 205 6.57 5.35 -16.09
CA LEU A 205 5.74 6.57 -16.07
C LEU A 205 4.88 6.64 -14.81
N VAL A 206 4.24 5.54 -14.45
CA VAL A 206 3.45 5.42 -13.21
C VAL A 206 4.33 5.66 -11.99
N GLN A 207 5.52 5.08 -11.93
CA GLN A 207 6.43 5.31 -10.80
C GLN A 207 6.85 6.78 -10.68
N CYS A 208 7.11 7.45 -11.79
CA CYS A 208 7.37 8.89 -11.81
C CYS A 208 6.17 9.68 -11.26
N GLY A 209 4.94 9.33 -11.67
CA GLY A 209 3.71 9.92 -11.14
C GLY A 209 3.55 9.73 -9.63
N ILE A 210 3.74 8.50 -9.15
CA ILE A 210 3.67 8.17 -7.71
C ILE A 210 4.72 8.95 -6.93
N TYR A 211 5.95 9.03 -7.44
CA TYR A 211 6.99 9.84 -6.80
C TYR A 211 6.62 11.32 -6.77
N GLY A 212 6.02 11.86 -7.84
CA GLY A 212 5.47 13.21 -7.87
C GLY A 212 4.42 13.44 -6.78
N LEU A 213 3.47 12.52 -6.63
CA LEU A 213 2.44 12.57 -5.57
C LEU A 213 3.05 12.50 -4.17
N TYR A 214 4.04 11.64 -3.96
CA TYR A 214 4.79 11.56 -2.71
C TYR A 214 5.46 12.91 -2.36
N ARG A 215 6.08 13.56 -3.35
CA ARG A 215 6.70 14.89 -3.18
C ARG A 215 5.67 15.97 -2.91
N LEU A 216 4.53 15.93 -3.60
CA LEU A 216 3.41 16.84 -3.38
C LEU A 216 2.88 16.71 -1.94
N ARG A 217 2.70 15.50 -1.44
CA ARG A 217 2.32 15.28 -0.04
C ARG A 217 3.29 15.94 0.92
N PHE A 218 4.58 15.67 0.74
CA PHE A 218 5.60 16.24 1.62
C PHE A 218 5.58 17.77 1.60
N PHE A 219 5.39 18.37 0.43
CA PHE A 219 5.21 19.80 0.28
C PHE A 219 3.97 20.32 1.02
N MET A 220 2.82 19.65 0.89
CA MET A 220 1.59 20.04 1.60
C MET A 220 1.77 20.00 3.12
N VAL A 221 2.41 18.96 3.65
CA VAL A 221 2.69 18.82 5.08
C VAL A 221 3.59 19.95 5.57
N GLN A 222 4.66 20.27 4.85
CA GLN A 222 5.57 21.36 5.20
C GLN A 222 4.86 22.73 5.19
N ARG A 223 3.98 22.98 4.23
CA ARG A 223 3.21 24.23 4.15
C ARG A 223 2.20 24.36 5.28
N LEU A 224 1.56 23.25 5.67
CA LEU A 224 0.63 23.24 6.78
C LEU A 224 1.35 23.52 8.10
N SER A 225 2.48 22.85 8.35
CA SER A 225 3.25 23.07 9.58
C SER A 225 3.75 24.51 9.70
N SER A 226 4.28 25.09 8.62
CA SER A 226 4.74 26.49 8.64
C SER A 226 3.61 27.49 8.94
N THR A 227 2.40 27.23 8.44
CA THR A 227 1.22 28.09 8.66
C THR A 227 0.71 28.00 10.10
N LEU A 228 0.77 26.82 10.71
CA LEU A 228 0.39 26.63 12.11
C LEU A 228 1.38 27.34 13.04
N GLU A 229 2.68 27.26 12.77
CA GLU A 229 3.71 27.96 13.54
C GLU A 229 3.58 29.48 13.45
N SER A 230 3.22 30.02 12.27
CA SER A 230 3.01 31.47 12.13
C SER A 230 1.77 31.98 12.86
N LYS A 231 0.74 31.16 13.06
CA LYS A 231 -0.47 31.52 13.82
C LYS A 231 -0.29 31.46 15.33
N GLN A 232 0.76 30.79 15.82
CA GLN A 232 1.06 30.63 17.24
C GLN A 232 1.97 31.73 17.79
N LYS A 233 2.57 32.56 16.91
CA LYS A 233 3.39 33.73 17.25
C LYS A 233 2.53 34.98 17.26
#